data_AF-A0A1V4TG88-F1
#
_entry.id   AF-A0A1V4TG88-F1
#
_cell.length_a   1.000
_cell.length_b   1.000
_cell.length_c   1.000
_cell.angle_alpha   90.00
_cell.angle_beta   90.00
_cell.angle_gamma   90.00
#
_symmetry.space_group_name_H-M   'P 1'
#
loop_
_entity.id
_entity.type
_entity.pdbx_description
1 polymer ?
#
loop_
_entity_poly.entity_id
_entity_poly.type
_entity_poly.pdbx_seq_one_letter_code
_entity_poly.pdbx_strand_id
1 'polypeptide(L)'
;MKLTSYQQNLLSDTHRLAAFYEAINQKSRGVVYDLGTGSGVFSSWAAPLARFVYAVEQNHHTAKIAQKNLSTFKNVSLLVNDAKNIIFSENADLIICEMMDTALIDEEQVPVLNSVRKYLKEDGDIIPCGVFNGVEAVHLESKHTIYQEDQTPQPKLMSKLLIYDKIDFKKYIKEETEHQITIPINSTGTVSGIKITTFTLLTSKLICGPTPMLNPPLLIPTNNLNIEKGESININLKYSMGGGLDTIRASIETIP
;
A
#
# COMPACT_ATOMS: atom_id res chain seq x y z
N MET A 1 -11.65 8.76 -25.06
CA MET A 1 -10.35 8.35 -24.48
C MET A 1 -10.63 7.14 -23.62
N LYS A 2 -9.94 6.02 -23.85
CA LYS A 2 -10.10 4.78 -23.08
C LYS A 2 -9.17 4.84 -21.87
N LEU A 3 -9.59 4.29 -20.74
CA LEU A 3 -8.71 4.04 -19.58
C LEU A 3 -7.52 3.15 -20.01
N THR A 4 -6.37 3.30 -19.35
CA THR A 4 -5.25 2.37 -19.51
C THR A 4 -5.65 0.99 -18.97
N SER A 5 -4.98 -0.08 -19.43
CA SER A 5 -5.23 -1.44 -18.92
C SER A 5 -5.06 -1.52 -17.39
N TYR A 6 -4.05 -0.83 -16.85
CA TYR A 6 -3.83 -0.73 -15.42
C TYR A 6 -4.99 -0.06 -14.67
N GLN A 7 -5.49 1.08 -15.16
CA GLN A 7 -6.65 1.76 -14.56
C GLN A 7 -7.94 0.94 -14.68
N GLN A 8 -8.09 0.14 -15.74
CA GLN A 8 -9.20 -0.80 -15.87
C GLN A 8 -9.11 -1.92 -14.83
N ASN A 9 -7.91 -2.47 -14.61
CA ASN A 9 -7.71 -3.51 -13.60
C ASN A 9 -8.04 -2.99 -12.20
N LEU A 10 -7.55 -1.80 -11.83
CA LEU A 10 -7.88 -1.12 -10.56
C LEU A 10 -9.39 -1.00 -10.33
N LEU A 11 -10.15 -0.68 -11.39
CA LEU A 11 -11.60 -0.51 -11.33
C LEU A 11 -12.38 -1.84 -11.39
N SER A 12 -11.73 -2.93 -11.78
CA SER A 12 -12.31 -4.28 -11.80
C SER A 12 -12.16 -5.03 -10.48
N ASP A 13 -11.28 -4.58 -9.59
CA ASP A 13 -11.08 -5.15 -8.26
C ASP A 13 -12.21 -4.74 -7.31
N THR A 14 -13.31 -5.50 -7.36
CA THR A 14 -14.53 -5.21 -6.60
C THR A 14 -14.33 -5.27 -5.09
N HIS A 15 -13.45 -6.12 -4.59
CA HIS A 15 -13.17 -6.24 -3.16
C HIS A 15 -12.43 -4.99 -2.65
N ARG A 16 -11.40 -4.55 -3.37
CA ARG A 16 -10.70 -3.28 -3.11
C ARG A 16 -11.68 -2.12 -3.13
N LEU A 17 -12.45 -1.97 -4.21
CA LEU A 17 -13.38 -0.85 -4.37
C LEU A 17 -14.47 -0.84 -3.28
N ALA A 18 -15.03 -1.99 -2.91
CA ALA A 18 -16.05 -2.07 -1.86
C ALA A 18 -15.51 -1.62 -0.50
N ALA A 19 -14.30 -2.03 -0.14
CA ALA A 19 -13.67 -1.61 1.10
C ALA A 19 -13.44 -0.09 1.13
N PHE A 20 -12.85 0.47 0.06
CA PHE A 20 -12.62 1.92 -0.03
C PHE A 20 -13.92 2.72 -0.05
N TYR A 21 -14.95 2.23 -0.76
CA TYR A 21 -16.26 2.87 -0.79
C TYR A 21 -16.84 2.99 0.63
N GLU A 22 -16.81 1.91 1.42
CA GLU A 22 -17.29 1.92 2.80
C GLU A 22 -16.50 2.91 3.68
N ALA A 23 -15.17 2.90 3.59
CA ALA A 23 -14.33 3.81 4.35
C ALA A 23 -14.59 5.28 3.99
N ILE A 24 -14.64 5.59 2.69
CA ILE A 24 -14.87 6.94 2.17
C ILE A 24 -16.27 7.42 2.56
N ASN A 25 -17.28 6.56 2.48
CA ASN A 25 -18.65 6.91 2.87
C ASN A 25 -18.77 7.22 4.38
N GLN A 26 -18.02 6.51 5.23
CA GLN A 26 -18.00 6.74 6.67
C GLN A 26 -17.24 7.99 7.10
N LYS A 27 -16.17 8.35 6.38
CA LYS A 27 -15.19 9.36 6.83
C LYS A 27 -15.23 10.68 6.06
N SER A 28 -15.77 10.71 4.84
CA SER A 28 -15.80 11.92 4.03
C SER A 28 -16.66 12.99 4.68
N ARG A 29 -16.04 14.16 4.90
CA ARG A 29 -16.67 15.37 5.43
C ARG A 29 -15.78 16.56 5.09
N GLY A 30 -16.33 17.78 5.16
CA GLY A 30 -15.52 19.00 5.10
C GLY A 30 -14.61 19.06 3.86
N VAL A 31 -13.32 19.30 4.05
CA VAL A 31 -12.32 19.30 2.97
C VAL A 31 -11.70 17.91 2.85
N VAL A 32 -11.77 17.33 1.66
CA VAL A 32 -11.14 16.05 1.33
C VAL A 32 -10.01 16.27 0.34
N TYR A 33 -8.86 15.65 0.57
CA TYR A 33 -7.82 15.50 -0.45
C TYR A 33 -7.85 14.08 -0.99
N ASP A 34 -7.81 13.93 -2.30
CA ASP A 34 -7.65 12.66 -3.00
C ASP A 34 -6.33 12.72 -3.78
N LEU A 35 -5.28 12.16 -3.18
CA LEU A 35 -3.89 12.25 -3.65
C LEU A 35 -3.56 11.03 -4.51
N GLY A 36 -3.27 11.26 -5.79
CA GLY A 36 -3.19 10.19 -6.77
C GLY A 36 -4.58 9.76 -7.22
N THR A 37 -5.45 10.73 -7.53
CA THR A 37 -6.88 10.51 -7.77
C THR A 37 -7.17 9.55 -8.93
N GLY A 38 -6.20 9.32 -9.82
CA GLY A 38 -6.34 8.41 -10.94
C GLY A 38 -7.50 8.83 -11.84
N SER A 39 -8.42 7.92 -12.10
CA SER A 39 -9.64 8.21 -12.87
C SER A 39 -10.67 9.12 -12.15
N GLY A 40 -10.43 9.51 -10.90
CA GLY A 40 -11.35 10.30 -10.09
C GLY A 40 -12.41 9.49 -9.33
N VAL A 41 -12.25 8.17 -9.23
CA VAL A 41 -13.27 7.29 -8.63
C VAL A 41 -13.52 7.62 -7.16
N PHE A 42 -12.47 7.78 -6.35
CA PHE A 42 -12.61 8.10 -4.92
C PHE A 42 -13.11 9.53 -4.71
N SER A 43 -12.58 10.50 -5.45
CA SER A 43 -13.12 11.86 -5.51
C SER A 43 -14.62 11.88 -5.82
N SER A 44 -15.10 11.05 -6.76
CA SER A 44 -16.53 11.01 -7.12
C SER A 44 -17.42 10.49 -5.99
N TRP A 45 -16.90 9.60 -5.14
CA TRP A 45 -17.60 9.08 -3.97
C TRP A 45 -17.55 10.05 -2.79
N ALA A 46 -16.43 10.76 -2.62
CA ALA A 46 -16.26 11.75 -1.57
C ALA A 46 -17.05 13.04 -1.84
N ALA A 47 -17.14 13.48 -3.11
CA ALA A 47 -17.78 14.72 -3.52
C ALA A 47 -19.19 14.97 -2.96
N PRO A 48 -20.15 14.02 -2.96
CA PRO A 48 -21.48 14.25 -2.38
C PRO A 48 -21.50 14.37 -0.85
N LEU A 49 -20.45 13.94 -0.16
CA LEU A 49 -20.35 13.92 1.31
C LEU A 49 -19.43 15.02 1.86
N ALA A 50 -18.56 15.55 1.02
CA ALA A 50 -17.60 16.59 1.35
C ALA A 50 -18.15 17.99 1.04
N ARG A 51 -17.69 18.99 1.80
CA ARG A 51 -17.86 20.40 1.44
C ARG A 51 -17.04 20.74 0.19
N PHE A 52 -15.81 20.21 0.08
CA PHE A 52 -14.92 20.43 -1.05
C PHE A 52 -13.93 19.28 -1.21
N VAL A 53 -13.53 18.95 -2.44
CA VAL A 53 -12.54 17.92 -2.74
C VAL A 53 -11.42 18.48 -3.61
N TYR A 54 -10.18 18.31 -3.16
CA TYR A 54 -8.99 18.49 -3.99
C TYR A 54 -8.57 17.14 -4.55
N ALA A 55 -8.79 16.94 -5.85
CA ALA A 55 -8.34 15.75 -6.57
C ALA A 55 -6.97 16.04 -7.20
N VAL A 56 -5.94 15.26 -6.90
CA VAL A 56 -4.57 15.52 -7.38
C VAL A 56 -4.07 14.36 -8.23
N GLU A 57 -3.65 14.64 -9.46
CA GLU A 57 -3.11 13.63 -10.37
C GLU A 57 -1.94 14.22 -11.18
N GLN A 58 -0.77 13.58 -11.12
CA GLN A 58 0.41 14.06 -11.83
C GLN A 58 0.40 13.72 -13.33
N ASN A 59 -0.19 12.58 -13.70
CA ASN A 59 -0.20 12.12 -15.08
C ASN A 59 -1.27 12.87 -15.88
N HIS A 60 -0.82 13.70 -16.83
CA HIS A 60 -1.71 14.50 -17.68
C HIS A 60 -2.75 13.68 -18.47
N HIS A 61 -2.46 12.44 -18.84
CA HIS A 61 -3.42 11.59 -19.56
C HIS A 61 -4.53 11.13 -18.62
N THR A 62 -4.15 10.60 -17.46
CA THR A 62 -5.08 10.16 -16.41
C THR A 62 -5.91 11.33 -15.87
N ALA A 63 -5.29 12.50 -15.66
CA ALA A 63 -5.98 13.72 -15.23
C ALA A 63 -7.08 14.17 -16.22
N LYS A 64 -6.89 13.99 -17.54
CA LYS A 64 -7.96 14.29 -18.53
C LYS A 64 -9.17 13.37 -18.35
N ILE A 65 -8.94 12.12 -17.95
CA ILE A 65 -10.02 11.17 -17.64
C ILE A 65 -10.74 11.59 -16.36
N ALA A 66 -9.98 11.89 -15.29
CA ALA A 66 -10.53 12.43 -14.04
C ALA A 66 -11.37 13.69 -14.28
N GLN A 67 -10.87 14.64 -15.07
CA GLN A 67 -11.57 15.88 -15.39
C GLN A 67 -12.94 15.62 -16.03
N LYS A 68 -13.03 14.64 -16.93
CA LYS A 68 -14.29 14.25 -17.55
C LYS A 68 -15.23 13.60 -16.52
N ASN A 69 -14.73 12.64 -15.75
CA ASN A 69 -15.53 11.90 -14.77
C ASN A 69 -16.04 12.80 -13.64
N LEU A 70 -15.27 13.82 -13.27
CA LEU A 70 -15.58 14.74 -12.18
C LEU A 70 -16.34 16.00 -12.62
N SER A 71 -16.60 16.17 -13.93
CA SER A 71 -17.14 17.40 -14.51
C SER A 71 -18.52 17.83 -13.97
N THR A 72 -19.30 16.90 -13.43
CA THR A 72 -20.63 17.18 -12.85
C THR A 72 -20.55 17.69 -11.41
N PHE A 73 -19.41 17.52 -10.73
CA PHE A 73 -19.23 17.92 -9.33
C PHE A 73 -18.65 19.33 -9.26
N LYS A 74 -19.46 20.29 -8.80
CA LYS A 74 -19.04 21.70 -8.68
C LYS A 74 -18.09 21.97 -7.51
N ASN A 75 -18.02 21.05 -6.55
CA ASN A 75 -17.21 21.13 -5.35
C ASN A 75 -15.91 20.31 -5.44
N VAL A 76 -15.50 19.91 -6.65
CA VAL A 76 -14.24 19.19 -6.89
C VAL A 76 -13.31 20.06 -7.72
N SER A 77 -12.08 20.24 -7.25
CA SER A 77 -11.00 20.88 -8.00
C SER A 77 -9.92 19.86 -8.35
N LEU A 78 -9.73 19.63 -9.64
CA LEU A 78 -8.64 18.80 -10.14
C LEU A 78 -7.36 19.64 -10.26
N LEU A 79 -6.31 19.20 -9.58
CA LEU A 79 -4.98 19.78 -9.63
C LEU A 79 -4.04 18.81 -10.36
N VAL A 80 -3.47 19.25 -11.48
CA VAL A 80 -2.59 18.39 -12.29
C VAL A 80 -1.13 18.66 -11.94
N ASN A 81 -0.61 17.96 -10.93
CA ASN A 81 0.75 18.08 -10.42
C ASN A 81 1.11 16.88 -9.53
N ASP A 82 2.38 16.78 -9.14
CA ASP A 82 2.82 15.93 -8.02
C ASP A 82 2.22 16.45 -6.71
N ALA A 83 1.56 15.56 -5.96
CA ALA A 83 0.94 15.86 -4.67
C ALA A 83 1.93 16.46 -3.66
N LYS A 84 3.22 16.08 -3.72
CA LYS A 84 4.28 16.63 -2.85
C LYS A 84 4.50 18.13 -3.07
N ASN A 85 4.16 18.64 -4.25
CA ASN A 85 4.40 20.03 -4.67
C ASN A 85 3.14 20.93 -4.56
N ILE A 86 2.00 20.39 -4.15
CA ILE A 86 0.78 21.18 -3.99
C ILE A 86 0.84 22.02 -2.71
N ILE A 87 0.43 23.29 -2.85
CA ILE A 87 0.13 24.17 -1.73
C ILE A 87 -1.40 24.22 -1.61
N PHE A 88 -1.93 23.62 -0.54
CA PHE A 88 -3.36 23.64 -0.27
C PHE A 88 -3.76 24.91 0.47
N SER A 89 -4.86 25.53 0.05
CA SER A 89 -5.36 26.77 0.66
C SER A 89 -6.12 26.53 1.97
N GLU A 90 -6.57 25.31 2.22
CA GLU A 90 -7.32 24.95 3.42
C GLU A 90 -6.99 23.52 3.84
N ASN A 91 -6.75 23.31 5.14
CA ASN A 91 -6.43 21.99 5.71
C ASN A 91 -7.56 20.96 5.53
N ALA A 92 -7.17 19.72 5.29
CA ALA A 92 -8.08 18.59 5.09
C ALA A 92 -8.70 18.08 6.40
N ASP A 93 -9.99 17.77 6.34
CA ASP A 93 -10.68 16.90 7.30
C ASP A 93 -10.41 15.41 7.00
N LEU A 94 -10.14 15.07 5.74
CA LEU A 94 -9.79 13.72 5.30
C LEU A 94 -8.75 13.76 4.17
N ILE A 95 -7.69 12.95 4.30
CA ILE A 95 -6.78 12.65 3.19
C ILE A 95 -7.03 11.23 2.73
N ILE A 96 -7.35 11.05 1.45
CA ILE A 96 -7.37 9.77 0.76
C ILE A 96 -6.09 9.69 -0.07
N CYS A 97 -5.29 8.65 0.15
CA CYS A 97 -4.06 8.43 -0.59
C CYS A 97 -3.90 6.93 -0.80
N GLU A 98 -3.98 6.47 -2.04
CA GLU A 98 -3.83 5.05 -2.38
C GLU A 98 -2.73 4.88 -3.43
N MET A 99 -1.52 5.28 -3.05
CA MET A 99 -0.29 4.98 -3.80
C MET A 99 0.40 3.80 -3.12
N MET A 100 -0.33 2.69 -3.01
CA MET A 100 0.02 1.58 -2.13
C MET A 100 0.71 0.45 -2.88
N ASP A 101 1.72 -0.11 -2.24
CA ASP A 101 2.37 -1.36 -2.65
C ASP A 101 2.66 -2.23 -1.41
N THR A 102 2.95 -3.51 -1.62
CA THR A 102 3.33 -4.44 -0.55
C THR A 102 4.54 -3.92 0.24
N ALA A 103 4.36 -3.82 1.56
CA ALA A 103 5.29 -3.18 2.50
C ALA A 103 5.64 -1.72 2.16
N LEU A 104 4.84 -1.08 1.30
CA LEU A 104 4.99 0.30 0.82
C LEU A 104 6.29 0.53 0.04
N ILE A 105 6.81 -0.51 -0.62
CA ILE A 105 8.16 -0.48 -1.20
C ILE A 105 8.18 0.29 -2.52
N ASP A 106 7.29 -0.05 -3.44
CA ASP A 106 7.39 0.43 -4.82
C ASP A 106 6.70 1.80 -5.02
N GLU A 107 5.50 1.97 -4.48
CA GLU A 107 4.68 3.16 -4.69
C GLU A 107 4.90 4.25 -3.61
N GLU A 108 4.69 5.52 -3.98
CA GLU A 108 5.11 6.69 -3.19
C GLU A 108 4.16 7.07 -2.02
N GLN A 109 3.40 6.14 -1.43
CA GLN A 109 2.49 6.42 -0.30
C GLN A 109 3.19 7.22 0.81
N VAL A 110 4.34 6.75 1.27
CA VAL A 110 5.04 7.32 2.44
C VAL A 110 5.65 8.69 2.12
N PRO A 111 6.43 8.88 1.04
CA PRO A 111 6.94 10.20 0.66
C PRO A 111 5.83 11.25 0.48
N VAL A 112 4.70 10.87 -0.14
CA VAL A 112 3.56 11.76 -0.35
C VAL A 112 2.92 12.12 0.98
N LEU A 113 2.55 11.14 1.82
CA LEU A 113 1.95 11.42 3.13
C LEU A 113 2.87 12.24 4.03
N ASN A 114 4.18 11.98 4.00
CA ASN A 114 5.17 12.75 4.75
C ASN A 114 5.17 14.23 4.37
N SER A 115 4.95 14.53 3.09
CA SER A 115 4.93 15.90 2.55
C SER A 115 3.62 16.64 2.84
N VAL A 116 2.49 15.92 2.83
CA VAL A 116 1.15 16.51 2.87
C VAL A 116 0.48 16.50 4.26
N ARG A 117 0.90 15.65 5.20
CA ARG A 117 0.24 15.53 6.52
C ARG A 117 0.19 16.82 7.34
N LYS A 118 1.10 17.78 7.07
CA LYS A 118 1.09 19.11 7.70
C LYS A 118 -0.18 19.91 7.40
N TYR A 119 -0.88 19.54 6.33
CA TYR A 119 -2.16 20.12 5.93
C TYR A 119 -3.36 19.32 6.48
N LEU A 120 -3.16 18.26 7.26
CA LEU A 120 -4.25 17.55 7.93
C LEU A 120 -4.66 18.33 9.20
N LYS A 121 -5.97 18.48 9.44
CA LYS A 121 -6.48 19.00 10.72
C LYS A 121 -6.15 18.07 11.88
N GLU A 122 -6.13 18.60 13.10
CA GLU A 122 -5.86 17.82 14.32
C GLU A 122 -6.85 16.65 14.50
N ASP A 123 -8.14 16.90 14.20
CA ASP A 123 -9.23 15.92 14.21
C ASP A 123 -9.43 15.23 12.85
N GLY A 124 -8.52 15.44 11.90
CA GLY A 124 -8.58 14.87 10.56
C GLY A 124 -8.19 13.39 10.53
N ASP A 125 -8.64 12.70 9.49
CA ASP A 125 -8.35 11.29 9.25
C ASP A 125 -7.58 11.06 7.93
N ILE A 126 -6.98 9.88 7.79
CA ILE A 126 -6.34 9.41 6.56
C ILE A 126 -6.94 8.06 6.18
N ILE A 127 -7.26 7.87 4.90
CA ILE A 127 -7.64 6.59 4.30
C ILE A 127 -6.59 6.20 3.26
N PRO A 128 -5.96 5.02 3.37
CA PRO A 128 -5.97 4.15 4.54
C PRO A 128 -5.34 4.83 5.77
N CYS A 129 -5.67 4.36 6.98
CA CYS A 129 -5.10 4.90 8.22
C CYS A 129 -3.78 4.21 8.61
N GLY A 130 -3.46 3.06 8.02
CA GLY A 130 -2.21 2.35 8.28
C GLY A 130 -2.08 1.03 7.51
N VAL A 131 -1.01 0.31 7.79
CA VAL A 131 -0.79 -1.07 7.31
C VAL A 131 -0.22 -1.96 8.40
N PHE A 132 -0.50 -3.26 8.29
CA PHE A 132 0.27 -4.30 8.96
C PHE A 132 1.04 -5.10 7.92
N ASN A 133 2.36 -5.16 8.08
CA ASN A 133 3.24 -5.95 7.22
C ASN A 133 3.56 -7.27 7.93
N GLY A 134 3.25 -8.37 7.24
CA GLY A 134 3.53 -9.72 7.70
C GLY A 134 4.56 -10.41 6.82
N VAL A 135 5.29 -11.35 7.42
CA VAL A 135 6.31 -12.16 6.76
C VAL A 135 6.07 -13.65 7.02
N GLU A 136 6.33 -14.47 6.00
CA GLU A 136 6.41 -15.92 6.07
C GLU A 136 7.76 -16.36 5.48
N ALA A 137 8.50 -17.22 6.17
CA ALA A 137 9.58 -17.99 5.57
C ALA A 137 9.01 -19.01 4.57
N VAL A 138 9.63 -19.10 3.40
CA VAL A 138 9.17 -19.94 2.27
C VAL A 138 10.31 -20.65 1.56
N HIS A 139 9.96 -21.70 0.82
CA HIS A 139 10.79 -22.26 -0.22
C HIS A 139 10.33 -21.71 -1.59
N LEU A 140 11.23 -21.03 -2.29
CA LEU A 140 11.06 -20.47 -3.63
C LEU A 140 11.91 -21.20 -4.67
N GLU A 141 11.32 -21.41 -5.84
CA GLU A 141 12.05 -21.83 -7.05
C GLU A 141 12.60 -20.63 -7.84
N SER A 142 11.91 -19.49 -7.79
CA SER A 142 12.32 -18.26 -8.46
C SER A 142 13.57 -17.66 -7.82
N LYS A 143 14.45 -17.10 -8.65
CA LYS A 143 15.64 -16.35 -8.23
C LYS A 143 15.43 -14.83 -8.26
N HIS A 144 14.25 -14.38 -8.64
CA HIS A 144 13.92 -12.96 -8.71
C HIS A 144 12.73 -12.65 -7.81
N THR A 145 12.73 -11.43 -7.28
CA THR A 145 11.59 -10.87 -6.55
C THR A 145 10.40 -10.77 -7.50
N ILE A 146 9.25 -11.32 -7.10
CA ILE A 146 8.04 -11.35 -7.92
C ILE A 146 6.80 -11.09 -7.07
N TYR A 147 5.81 -10.42 -7.64
CA TYR A 147 4.47 -10.38 -7.08
C TYR A 147 3.78 -11.72 -7.28
N GLN A 148 3.03 -12.12 -6.27
CA GLN A 148 2.22 -13.32 -6.29
C GLN A 148 0.87 -13.01 -6.93
N GLU A 149 0.77 -13.28 -8.22
CA GLU A 149 -0.44 -13.17 -9.03
C GLU A 149 -1.05 -14.55 -9.28
N ASP A 150 -2.25 -14.62 -9.88
CA ASP A 150 -3.00 -15.87 -10.11
C ASP A 150 -2.21 -16.95 -10.89
N GLN A 151 -1.26 -16.53 -11.72
CA GLN A 151 -0.42 -17.43 -12.53
C GLN A 151 0.90 -17.81 -11.84
N THR A 152 1.25 -17.15 -10.72
CA THR A 152 2.49 -17.40 -10.00
C THR A 152 2.36 -18.69 -9.17
N PRO A 153 3.29 -19.66 -9.31
CA PRO A 153 3.27 -20.86 -8.48
C PRO A 153 3.25 -20.52 -6.98
N GLN A 154 2.38 -21.22 -6.24
CA GLN A 154 2.28 -21.03 -4.80
C GLN A 154 3.58 -21.49 -4.12
N PRO A 155 4.25 -20.63 -3.34
CA PRO A 155 5.46 -21.04 -2.65
C PRO A 155 5.13 -22.05 -1.55
N LYS A 156 6.06 -22.96 -1.25
CA LYS A 156 5.91 -23.85 -0.09
C LYS A 156 6.18 -23.04 1.17
N LEU A 157 5.15 -22.85 1.99
CA LEU A 157 5.26 -22.18 3.28
C LEU A 157 6.08 -23.02 4.26
N MET A 158 7.06 -22.39 4.90
CA MET A 158 7.93 -23.01 5.92
C MET A 158 7.60 -22.53 7.34
N SER A 159 6.84 -21.45 7.48
CA SER A 159 6.45 -20.85 8.76
C SER A 159 4.98 -20.39 8.73
N LYS A 160 4.48 -19.91 9.88
CA LYS A 160 3.21 -19.17 9.95
C LYS A 160 3.49 -17.69 9.71
N LEU A 161 2.50 -16.97 9.19
CA LEU A 161 2.54 -15.52 9.08
C LEU A 161 2.85 -14.86 10.44
N LEU A 162 3.87 -14.02 10.46
CA LEU A 162 4.25 -13.17 11.59
C LEU A 162 4.13 -11.70 11.18
N ILE A 163 3.40 -10.88 11.93
CA ILE A 163 3.38 -9.42 11.72
C ILE A 163 4.66 -8.82 12.27
N TYR A 164 5.51 -8.28 11.39
CA TYR A 164 6.80 -7.70 11.77
C TYR A 164 6.77 -6.19 11.90
N ASP A 165 5.82 -5.52 11.24
CA ASP A 165 5.74 -4.06 11.24
C ASP A 165 4.29 -3.55 11.18
N LYS A 166 4.04 -2.42 11.84
CA LYS A 166 2.73 -1.77 11.97
C LYS A 166 2.90 -0.27 11.79
N ILE A 167 2.35 0.26 10.71
CA ILE A 167 2.53 1.65 10.31
C ILE A 167 1.23 2.42 10.53
N ASP A 168 1.34 3.58 11.17
CA ASP A 168 0.26 4.54 11.38
C ASP A 168 0.50 5.76 10.48
N PHE A 169 -0.35 5.95 9.49
CA PHE A 169 -0.19 6.99 8.47
C PHE A 169 -0.40 8.41 9.00
N LYS A 170 -0.95 8.58 10.20
CA LYS A 170 -1.04 9.89 10.84
C LYS A 170 0.29 10.36 11.44
N LYS A 171 1.29 9.48 11.53
CA LYS A 171 2.62 9.79 12.11
C LYS A 171 3.67 9.99 11.02
N TYR A 172 4.81 10.58 11.41
CA TYR A 172 5.98 10.56 10.55
C TYR A 172 6.53 9.14 10.43
N ILE A 173 6.86 8.78 9.20
CA ILE A 173 7.42 7.47 8.86
C ILE A 173 8.78 7.72 8.24
N LYS A 174 9.80 7.09 8.80
CA LYS A 174 11.14 7.06 8.20
C LYS A 174 11.09 6.09 7.01
N GLU A 175 11.43 6.58 5.82
CA GLU A 175 11.32 5.82 4.57
C GLU A 175 12.29 4.62 4.54
N GLU A 176 13.52 4.80 5.02
CA GLU A 176 14.48 3.70 5.18
C GLU A 176 14.20 2.89 6.46
N THR A 177 13.93 1.59 6.30
CA THR A 177 13.69 0.67 7.40
C THR A 177 14.57 -0.57 7.34
N GLU A 178 14.89 -1.11 8.51
CA GLU A 178 15.67 -2.32 8.72
C GLU A 178 15.07 -3.12 9.88
N HIS A 179 14.87 -4.41 9.66
CA HIS A 179 14.22 -5.32 10.60
C HIS A 179 15.06 -6.59 10.74
N GLN A 180 15.24 -7.03 11.99
CA GLN A 180 15.71 -8.36 12.31
C GLN A 180 14.53 -9.13 12.94
N ILE A 181 14.09 -10.19 12.27
CA ILE A 181 12.81 -10.86 12.57
C ILE A 181 13.09 -12.32 12.86
N THR A 182 12.82 -12.75 14.10
CA THR A 182 12.91 -14.16 14.48
C THR A 182 11.59 -14.87 14.18
N ILE A 183 11.63 -15.94 13.37
CA ILE A 183 10.43 -16.70 13.00
C ILE A 183 10.63 -18.21 13.20
N PRO A 184 9.68 -18.92 13.84
CA PRO A 184 9.74 -20.36 14.00
C PRO A 184 9.36 -21.10 12.72
N ILE A 185 10.06 -22.21 12.45
CA ILE A 185 9.85 -23.06 11.28
C ILE A 185 8.97 -24.26 11.63
N ASN A 186 7.95 -24.49 10.80
CA ASN A 186 6.91 -25.49 11.01
C ASN A 186 7.13 -26.79 10.23
N SER A 187 8.09 -26.80 9.31
CA SER A 187 8.40 -27.95 8.45
C SER A 187 9.88 -28.06 8.17
N THR A 188 10.42 -29.28 8.26
CA THR A 188 11.79 -29.59 7.83
C THR A 188 11.94 -29.35 6.33
N GLY A 189 13.05 -28.74 5.92
CA GLY A 189 13.40 -28.53 4.52
C GLY A 189 14.32 -27.34 4.30
N THR A 190 14.30 -26.78 3.09
CA THR A 190 15.12 -25.62 2.74
C THR A 190 14.26 -24.35 2.71
N VAL A 191 14.60 -23.36 3.51
CA VAL A 191 14.13 -21.98 3.34
C VAL A 191 15.02 -21.30 2.31
N SER A 192 14.43 -20.68 1.30
CA SER A 192 15.16 -19.98 0.21
C SER A 192 14.59 -18.60 -0.11
N GLY A 193 13.60 -18.15 0.65
CA GLY A 193 13.04 -16.82 0.52
C GLY A 193 12.06 -16.48 1.62
N ILE A 194 11.50 -15.28 1.50
CA ILE A 194 10.43 -14.77 2.33
C ILE A 194 9.24 -14.36 1.45
N LYS A 195 8.05 -14.46 2.00
CA LYS A 195 6.82 -13.90 1.44
C LYS A 195 6.36 -12.77 2.35
N ILE A 196 6.22 -11.57 1.80
CA ILE A 196 5.66 -10.42 2.50
C ILE A 196 4.19 -10.27 2.10
N THR A 197 3.33 -10.10 3.09
CA THR A 197 1.90 -9.84 2.91
C THR A 197 1.52 -8.58 3.66
N THR A 198 0.84 -7.65 2.98
CA THR A 198 0.39 -6.39 3.59
C THR A 198 -1.11 -6.41 3.79
N PHE A 199 -1.55 -6.04 4.98
CA PHE A 199 -2.95 -5.82 5.30
C PHE A 199 -3.18 -4.31 5.43
N THR A 200 -4.11 -3.79 4.63
CA THR A 200 -4.40 -2.36 4.59
C THR A 200 -5.48 -2.02 5.60
N LEU A 201 -5.18 -1.17 6.57
CA LEU A 201 -6.16 -0.66 7.52
C LEU A 201 -6.81 0.57 6.90
N LEU A 202 -8.01 0.44 6.33
CA LEU A 202 -8.71 1.59 5.75
C LEU A 202 -9.23 2.51 6.84
N THR A 203 -9.74 1.93 7.91
CA THR A 203 -10.09 2.61 9.17
C THR A 203 -9.70 1.72 10.34
N SER A 204 -9.85 2.20 11.58
CA SER A 204 -9.59 1.39 12.79
C SER A 204 -10.49 0.16 12.93
N LYS A 205 -11.58 0.06 12.15
CA LYS A 205 -12.54 -1.05 12.16
C LYS A 205 -12.64 -1.80 10.84
N LEU A 206 -11.95 -1.33 9.80
CA LEU A 206 -12.03 -1.89 8.45
C LEU A 206 -10.62 -2.20 7.94
N ILE A 207 -10.35 -3.48 7.77
CA ILE A 207 -9.09 -3.99 7.24
C ILE A 207 -9.39 -4.70 5.92
N CYS A 208 -8.61 -4.39 4.89
CA CYS A 208 -8.61 -5.08 3.61
C CYS A 208 -7.34 -5.91 3.51
N GLY A 209 -7.49 -7.22 3.23
CA GLY A 209 -6.35 -8.06 2.89
C GLY A 209 -5.79 -7.73 1.50
N PRO A 210 -4.71 -8.41 1.08
CA PRO A 210 -4.17 -8.22 -0.25
C PRO A 210 -5.20 -8.63 -1.32
N THR A 211 -5.28 -7.86 -2.39
CA THR A 211 -6.03 -8.18 -3.61
C THR A 211 -5.10 -8.02 -4.81
N PRO A 212 -5.46 -8.50 -6.01
CA PRO A 212 -4.59 -8.36 -7.19
C PRO A 212 -4.18 -6.91 -7.47
N MET A 213 -5.04 -5.94 -7.15
CA MET A 213 -4.77 -4.51 -7.34
C MET A 213 -4.60 -3.74 -6.03
N LEU A 214 -4.40 -4.42 -4.90
CA LEU A 214 -4.09 -3.83 -3.60
C LEU A 214 -3.07 -4.70 -2.86
N ASN A 215 -1.80 -4.30 -2.91
CA ASN A 215 -0.70 -4.98 -2.21
C ASN A 215 -0.66 -6.51 -2.45
N PRO A 216 -0.56 -6.98 -3.70
CA PRO A 216 -0.38 -8.40 -3.98
C PRO A 216 0.88 -8.92 -3.24
N PRO A 217 0.86 -10.12 -2.62
CA PRO A 217 1.97 -10.58 -1.81
C PRO A 217 3.29 -10.60 -2.60
N LEU A 218 4.40 -10.25 -1.95
CA LEU A 218 5.71 -10.15 -2.58
C LEU A 218 6.58 -11.32 -2.17
N LEU A 219 7.10 -12.07 -3.15
CA LEU A 219 8.04 -13.18 -2.92
C LEU A 219 9.46 -12.67 -3.15
N ILE A 220 10.31 -12.76 -2.13
CA ILE A 220 11.69 -12.26 -2.14
C ILE A 220 12.65 -13.42 -1.87
N PRO A 221 13.50 -13.78 -2.85
CA PRO A 221 14.57 -14.77 -2.65
C PRO A 221 15.61 -14.29 -1.63
N THR A 222 16.17 -15.25 -0.88
CA THR A 222 17.27 -15.03 0.08
C THR A 222 18.41 -16.02 -0.19
N ASN A 223 19.38 -16.11 0.72
CA ASN A 223 20.24 -17.29 0.79
C ASN A 223 19.42 -18.54 1.17
N ASN A 224 20.00 -19.72 0.91
CA ASN A 224 19.39 -21.00 1.26
C ASN A 224 19.83 -21.46 2.64
N LEU A 225 18.89 -22.00 3.40
CA LEU A 225 19.14 -22.56 4.73
C LEU A 225 18.36 -23.86 4.89
N ASN A 226 19.06 -24.94 5.22
CA ASN A 226 18.41 -26.19 5.63
C ASN A 226 18.10 -26.09 7.11
N ILE A 227 16.86 -26.41 7.47
CA ILE A 227 16.32 -26.19 8.80
C ILE A 227 15.39 -27.35 9.17
N GLU A 228 15.41 -27.74 10.45
CA GLU A 228 14.52 -28.74 11.01
C GLU A 228 13.24 -28.12 11.58
N LYS A 229 12.16 -28.89 11.58
CA LYS A 229 10.91 -28.47 12.21
C LYS A 229 11.13 -28.16 13.70
N GLY A 230 10.67 -26.99 14.13
CA GLY A 230 10.78 -26.52 15.51
C GLY A 230 11.97 -25.60 15.77
N GLU A 231 12.93 -25.54 14.84
CA GLU A 231 13.98 -24.52 14.88
C GLU A 231 13.41 -23.14 14.48
N SER A 232 14.20 -22.10 14.72
CA SER A 232 13.87 -20.73 14.35
C SER A 232 14.99 -20.12 13.53
N ILE A 233 14.63 -19.19 12.64
CA ILE A 233 15.58 -18.44 11.83
C ILE A 233 15.46 -16.95 12.15
N ASN A 234 16.55 -16.21 11.96
CA ASN A 234 16.51 -14.75 11.88
C ASN A 234 16.46 -14.33 10.42
N ILE A 235 15.51 -13.45 10.10
CA ILE A 235 15.39 -12.78 8.80
C ILE A 235 15.91 -11.36 9.00
N ASN A 236 16.93 -10.98 8.23
CA ASN A 236 17.41 -9.60 8.14
C ASN A 236 16.79 -8.98 6.88
N LEU A 237 15.94 -7.98 7.05
CA LEU A 237 15.18 -7.33 5.97
C LEU A 237 15.39 -5.82 6.00
N LYS A 238 15.81 -5.25 4.88
CA LYS A 238 15.98 -3.81 4.68
C LYS A 238 15.39 -3.38 3.35
N TYR A 239 14.72 -2.23 3.33
CA TYR A 239 14.16 -1.61 2.13
C TYR A 239 13.88 -0.13 2.37
N SER A 240 13.57 0.60 1.29
CA SER A 240 13.08 1.98 1.36
C SER A 240 11.63 2.04 0.89
N MET A 241 10.75 2.62 1.70
CA MET A 241 9.36 2.83 1.32
C MET A 241 9.25 3.91 0.24
N GLY A 242 8.60 3.60 -0.89
CA GLY A 242 8.57 4.43 -2.10
C GLY A 242 9.90 4.47 -2.87
N GLY A 243 10.84 3.57 -2.55
CA GLY A 243 12.17 3.52 -3.17
C GLY A 243 12.30 2.51 -4.31
N GLY A 244 11.30 1.65 -4.51
CA GLY A 244 11.32 0.59 -5.51
C GLY A 244 11.90 -0.74 -5.02
N LEU A 245 11.56 -1.82 -5.73
CA LEU A 245 11.98 -3.19 -5.40
C LEU A 245 13.51 -3.38 -5.34
N ASP A 246 14.28 -2.57 -6.07
CA ASP A 246 15.74 -2.63 -6.10
C ASP A 246 16.39 -2.22 -4.76
N THR A 247 15.62 -1.63 -3.84
CA THR A 247 16.08 -1.27 -2.49
C THR A 247 16.07 -2.45 -1.52
N ILE A 248 15.37 -3.54 -1.87
CA ILE A 248 15.19 -4.69 -0.99
C ILE A 248 16.52 -5.43 -0.78
N ARG A 249 16.88 -5.66 0.48
CA ARG A 249 17.96 -6.56 0.90
C ARG A 249 17.38 -7.51 1.94
N ALA A 250 17.43 -8.80 1.65
CA ALA A 250 16.91 -9.85 2.52
C ALA A 250 17.92 -10.99 2.66
N SER A 251 18.17 -11.43 3.89
CA SER A 251 18.96 -12.62 4.20
C SER A 251 18.38 -13.38 5.39
N ILE A 252 18.75 -14.65 5.50
CA ILE A 252 18.33 -15.52 6.59
C ILE A 252 19.53 -16.20 7.25
N GLU A 253 19.44 -16.43 8.55
CA GLU A 253 20.48 -17.11 9.33
C GLU A 253 19.86 -17.98 10.43
N THR A 254 20.57 -19.03 10.83
CA THR A 254 20.22 -19.81 12.03
C THR A 254 20.44 -18.98 13.27
N ILE A 255 19.61 -19.21 14.29
CA ILE A 255 19.89 -18.68 15.62
C ILE A 255 20.99 -19.55 16.25
N PRO A 256 22.05 -18.95 16.82
CA PRO A 256 23.10 -19.69 17.52
C PRO A 256 22.63 -20.42 18.78
#